data_AF-A0ABD1CHE5-F1
#
_entry.id   AF-A0ABD1CHE5-F1
#
_cell.length_a   1.000
_cell.length_b   1.000
_cell.length_c   1.000
_cell.angle_alpha   90.00
_cell.angle_beta   90.00
_cell.angle_gamma   90.00
#
_symmetry.space_group_name_H-M   'P 1'
#
loop_
_entity.id
_entity.type
_entity.pdbx_description
1 polymer ?
#
loop_
_entity_poly.entity_id
_entity_poly.type
_entity_poly.pdbx_seq_one_letter_code
_entity_poly.pdbx_strand_id
1 'polypeptide(L)'
;MPTRKRHYAGNTAGVKLTVRSSSGGRPTPTVNWWYDNEIVNHSSTVLSERRVKNTLILSRLERKHLKAVFTCTASNNNVTNPISASVTLDMNRKSPHTLSPSVT
;
A
#
# COMPACT_ATOMS: atom_id res chain seq x y z
N MET A 1 3.08 8.81 -11.02
CA MET A 1 2.17 9.75 -10.35
C MET A 1 1.55 9.07 -9.13
N PRO A 2 1.90 9.47 -7.89
CA PRO A 2 1.31 8.91 -6.69
C PRO A 2 -0.15 9.34 -6.56
N THR A 3 -1.08 8.37 -6.52
CA THR A 3 -2.51 8.65 -6.36
C THR A 3 -2.89 8.68 -4.88
N ARG A 4 -3.31 9.85 -4.38
CA ARG A 4 -3.77 10.04 -3.00
C ARG A 4 -5.18 9.43 -2.82
N LYS A 5 -5.34 8.44 -1.93
CA LYS A 5 -6.64 7.85 -1.55
C LYS A 5 -6.93 8.16 -0.08
N ARG A 6 -8.13 8.66 0.25
CA ARG A 6 -8.59 8.92 1.63
C ARG A 6 -9.47 7.77 2.12
N HIS A 7 -9.28 7.30 3.35
CA HIS A 7 -10.15 6.32 4.02
C HIS A 7 -10.47 6.79 5.46
N TYR A 8 -11.66 6.50 5.96
CA TYR A 8 -12.14 6.88 7.30
C TYR A 8 -12.25 5.67 8.25
N ALA A 9 -11.99 5.89 9.54
CA ALA A 9 -11.74 4.88 10.56
C ALA A 9 -12.93 4.56 11.48
N GLY A 10 -13.11 3.27 11.78
CA GLY A 10 -13.85 2.76 12.94
C GLY A 10 -12.99 1.69 13.67
N ASN A 11 -12.76 1.92 14.97
CA ASN A 11 -12.05 1.18 16.04
C ASN A 11 -10.80 0.30 15.81
N THR A 12 -10.42 -0.09 14.59
CA THR A 12 -9.06 -0.46 14.21
C THR A 12 -9.00 -0.25 12.70
N ALA A 13 -8.54 0.91 12.26
CA ALA A 13 -8.49 1.18 10.82
C ALA A 13 -7.52 0.19 10.17
N GLY A 14 -8.01 -0.58 9.20
CA GLY A 14 -7.18 -1.37 8.30
C GLY A 14 -7.16 -0.73 6.91
N VAL A 15 -6.10 -0.98 6.14
CA VAL A 15 -6.02 -0.54 4.74
C VAL A 15 -5.56 -1.68 3.85
N LYS A 16 -6.09 -1.70 2.63
CA LYS A 16 -5.73 -2.64 1.57
C LYS A 16 -5.11 -1.88 0.40
N LEU A 17 -3.84 -2.14 0.14
CA LEU A 17 -3.11 -1.55 -0.99
C LEU A 17 -2.96 -2.62 -2.07
N THR A 18 -3.40 -2.31 -3.30
CA THR A 18 -3.29 -3.23 -4.43
C THR A 18 -2.52 -2.58 -5.55
N VAL A 19 -1.45 -3.24 -6.00
CA VAL A 19 -0.71 -2.88 -7.21
C VAL A 19 -0.89 -3.95 -8.28
N ARG A 20 -0.82 -3.54 -9.54
CA ARG A 20 -0.76 -4.42 -10.70
C ARG A 20 0.39 -3.98 -11.60
N SER A 21 1.13 -4.93 -12.18
CA SER A 21 2.07 -4.63 -13.25
C SER A 21 1.30 -4.28 -14.53
N SER A 22 1.83 -3.35 -15.32
CA SER A 22 1.38 -3.13 -16.69
C SER A 22 1.77 -4.32 -17.57
N SER A 23 1.03 -4.52 -18.66
CA SER A 23 1.35 -5.51 -19.69
C SER A 23 2.65 -5.14 -20.38
N GLY A 24 3.78 -5.76 -20.01
CA GLY A 24 5.07 -5.42 -20.66
C GLY A 24 6.29 -6.24 -20.25
N GLY A 25 6.38 -6.76 -19.02
CA GLY A 25 7.58 -7.48 -18.57
C GLY A 25 7.71 -8.88 -19.20
N ARG A 26 8.87 -9.16 -19.82
CA ARG A 26 9.32 -10.50 -20.23
C ARG A 26 10.75 -10.72 -19.71
N PRO A 27 11.00 -11.73 -18.86
CA PRO A 27 10.05 -12.63 -18.20
C PRO A 27 8.99 -11.90 -17.36
N THR A 28 7.93 -12.61 -16.94
CA THR A 28 6.89 -12.06 -16.06
C THR A 28 7.52 -11.56 -14.76
N PRO A 29 7.27 -10.30 -14.33
CA PRO A 29 7.91 -9.76 -13.14
C PRO A 29 7.31 -10.32 -11.86
N THR A 30 8.12 -10.44 -10.81
CA THR A 30 7.63 -10.55 -9.43
C THR A 30 7.34 -9.16 -8.88
N VAL A 31 6.31 -9.01 -8.04
CA VAL A 31 5.93 -7.72 -7.45
C VAL A 31 5.89 -7.81 -5.93
N ASN A 32 6.76 -7.09 -5.24
CA ASN A 32 6.90 -7.12 -3.78
C ASN A 32 6.61 -5.75 -3.17
N TRP A 33 6.05 -5.73 -1.96
CA TRP A 33 5.88 -4.52 -1.15
C TRP A 33 7.00 -4.39 -0.14
N TRP A 34 7.44 -3.14 0.03
CA TRP A 34 8.52 -2.71 0.90
C TRP A 34 8.04 -1.60 1.82
N TYR A 35 8.53 -1.63 3.05
CA TYR A 35 8.34 -0.61 4.07
C TYR A 35 9.59 -0.58 4.96
N ASP A 36 10.12 0.61 5.25
CA ASP A 36 11.37 0.80 6.01
C ASP A 36 12.54 -0.07 5.50
N ASN A 37 12.67 -0.16 4.17
CA ASN A 37 13.70 -0.92 3.47
C ASN A 37 13.63 -2.45 3.65
N GLU A 38 12.53 -2.97 4.20
CA GLU A 38 12.26 -4.40 4.36
C GLU A 38 11.07 -4.86 3.51
N ILE A 39 11.09 -6.13 3.08
CA ILE A 39 9.98 -6.74 2.35
C ILE A 39 8.87 -7.08 3.34
N VAL A 40 7.73 -6.38 3.23
CA VAL A 40 6.53 -6.63 4.05
C VAL A 40 5.51 -7.53 3.37
N ASN A 41 5.57 -7.69 2.05
CA ASN A 41 4.79 -8.71 1.34
C ASN A 41 5.44 -9.13 0.01
N HIS A 42 5.64 -10.43 -0.17
CA HIS A 42 6.21 -11.04 -1.38
C HIS A 42 5.22 -11.99 -2.10
N SER A 43 3.95 -12.00 -1.68
CA SER A 43 2.93 -12.94 -2.16
C SER A 43 2.20 -12.41 -3.40
N SER A 44 2.93 -12.26 -4.50
CA SER A 44 2.34 -11.81 -5.76
C SER A 44 1.58 -12.93 -6.50
N THR A 45 0.51 -12.57 -7.18
CA THR A 45 -0.32 -13.47 -7.98
C THR A 45 -0.21 -13.12 -9.46
N VAL A 46 0.12 -14.09 -10.30
CA VAL A 46 0.07 -13.95 -11.76
C VAL A 46 -1.39 -13.94 -12.19
N LEU A 47 -1.81 -12.87 -12.87
CA LEU A 47 -3.16 -12.71 -13.41
C LEU A 47 -3.26 -13.18 -14.88
N SER A 48 -2.16 -13.08 -15.62
CA SER A 48 -1.99 -13.51 -17.02
C SER A 48 -0.50 -13.51 -17.34
N GLU A 49 -0.09 -14.01 -18.51
CA GLU A 49 1.33 -14.08 -18.94
C GLU A 49 2.13 -12.77 -18.70
N ARG A 50 1.47 -11.62 -18.83
CA ARG A 50 2.13 -10.30 -18.71
C ARG A 50 1.62 -9.43 -17.57
N ARG A 51 0.79 -9.95 -16.65
CA ARG A 51 0.20 -9.16 -15.57
C ARG A 51 0.32 -9.89 -14.24
N VAL A 52 0.85 -9.18 -13.25
CA VAL A 52 0.98 -9.65 -11.88
C VAL A 52 0.30 -8.65 -10.95
N LYS A 53 -0.25 -9.15 -9.85
CA LYS A 53 -0.92 -8.35 -8.81
C LYS A 53 -0.33 -8.70 -7.46
N ASN A 54 -0.07 -7.70 -6.64
CA ASN A 54 0.19 -7.90 -5.22
C ASN A 54 -0.77 -7.03 -4.39
N THR A 55 -1.33 -7.61 -3.33
CA THR A 55 -2.20 -6.93 -2.36
C THR A 55 -1.57 -6.99 -0.97
N LEU A 56 -1.19 -5.84 -0.44
CA LEU A 56 -0.78 -5.69 0.96
C LEU A 56 -2.01 -5.34 1.81
N ILE A 57 -2.21 -6.08 2.90
CA ILE A 57 -3.29 -5.84 3.87
C ILE A 57 -2.63 -5.46 5.19
N LEU A 58 -2.87 -4.23 5.65
CA LEU A 58 -2.51 -3.78 6.98
C LEU A 58 -3.77 -3.86 7.84
N SER A 59 -3.93 -4.96 8.58
CA SER A 59 -5.14 -5.21 9.37
C SER A 59 -5.31 -4.22 10.52
N ARG A 60 -4.20 -3.67 11.04
CA ARG A 60 -4.21 -2.69 12.13
C ARG A 60 -3.24 -1.55 11.86
N LEU A 61 -3.78 -0.35 11.67
CA LEU A 61 -2.98 0.86 11.54
C LEU A 61 -2.51 1.36 12.91
N GLU A 62 -1.22 1.23 13.16
CA GLU A 62 -0.50 1.87 14.26
C GLU A 62 -0.06 3.31 13.93
N ARG A 63 0.27 4.11 14.96
CA ARG A 63 0.78 5.48 14.79
C ARG A 63 2.04 5.57 13.92
N LYS A 64 2.90 4.55 13.95
CA LYS A 64 4.12 4.48 13.11
C LYS A 64 3.83 4.53 11.61
N HIS A 65 2.61 4.14 11.20
CA HIS A 65 2.21 4.17 9.80
C HIS A 65 1.80 5.59 9.32
N LEU A 66 1.82 6.61 10.19
CA LEU A 66 1.50 7.98 9.80
C LEU A 66 2.63 8.52 8.92
N LYS A 67 2.30 8.93 7.70
CA LYS A 67 3.26 9.32 6.66
C LYS A 67 4.22 8.19 6.23
N ALA A 68 3.97 6.95 6.66
CA ALA A 68 4.72 5.80 6.17
C ALA A 68 4.60 5.69 4.64
N VAL A 69 5.72 5.39 4.00
CA VAL A 69 5.82 5.19 2.56
C VAL A 69 5.93 3.70 2.29
N PHE A 70 4.92 3.15 1.62
CA PHE A 70 4.94 1.78 1.13
C PHE A 70 5.34 1.81 -0.34
N THR A 71 6.37 1.07 -0.70
CA THR A 71 6.89 1.00 -2.06
C THR A 71 6.66 -0.39 -2.61
N CYS A 72 6.02 -0.50 -3.76
CA CYS A 72 6.01 -1.75 -4.51
C CYS A 72 7.12 -1.73 -5.57
N THR A 73 7.88 -2.81 -5.66
CA THR A 73 8.91 -3.01 -6.70
C THR A 73 8.48 -4.14 -7.61
N ALA A 74 8.69 -3.98 -8.91
CA ALA A 74 8.52 -5.04 -9.89
C ALA A 74 9.88 -5.39 -10.53
N SER A 75 10.30 -6.64 -10.40
CA SER A 75 11.57 -7.14 -10.92
C SER A 75 11.35 -8.34 -11.82
N ASN A 76 11.97 -8.36 -13.00
CA ASN A 76 11.93 -9.48 -13.94
C ASN A 76 13.31 -9.99 -14.39
N ASN A 77 14.39 -9.34 -13.98
CA ASN A 77 15.76 -9.72 -14.31
C ASN A 77 16.74 -9.07 -13.32
N ASN A 78 18.02 -9.46 -13.40
CA ASN A 78 19.11 -8.91 -12.57
C ASN A 78 20.02 -7.91 -13.33
N VAL A 79 19.60 -7.44 -14.51
CA VAL A 79 20.39 -6.57 -15.39
C VAL A 79 19.96 -5.12 -15.28
N THR A 80 18.65 -4.89 -15.13
CA THR A 80 18.05 -3.56 -15.01
C THR A 80 17.48 -3.34 -13.63
N ASN A 81 17.55 -2.10 -13.15
CA ASN A 81 16.91 -1.74 -11.89
C ASN A 81 15.40 -2.01 -11.95
N PRO A 82 14.81 -2.55 -10.86
CA PRO A 82 13.38 -2.81 -10.80
C PRO A 82 12.59 -1.50 -10.85
N ILE A 83 11.44 -1.54 -11.51
CA ILE A 83 10.52 -0.39 -11.53
C ILE A 83 9.77 -0.33 -10.20
N SER A 84 9.52 0.88 -9.71
CA SER A 84 8.93 1.09 -8.39
C SER A 84 7.77 2.09 -8.42
N ALA A 85 6.80 1.90 -7.54
CA ALA A 85 5.76 2.87 -7.26
C ALA A 85 5.50 2.94 -5.75
N SER A 86 5.20 4.13 -5.24
CA SER A 86 5.06 4.35 -3.80
C SER A 86 3.72 4.99 -3.44
N VAL A 87 3.24 4.66 -2.24
CA VAL A 87 2.03 5.21 -1.63
C VAL A 87 2.37 5.68 -0.22
N THR A 88 2.06 6.94 0.07
CA THR A 88 2.18 7.50 1.43
C THR A 88 0.84 7.38 2.15
N LEU A 89 0.86 6.81 3.36
CA LEU A 89 -0.33 6.72 4.20
C LEU A 89 -0.55 8.01 4.99
N ASP A 90 -1.77 8.54 4.91
CA ASP A 90 -2.20 9.74 5.63
C ASP A 90 -3.37 9.35 6.55
N MET A 91 -3.16 9.38 7.86
CA MET A 91 -4.11 8.86 8.84
C MET A 91 -4.67 9.99 9.70
N ASN A 92 -5.99 10.05 9.81
CA ASN A 92 -6.68 11.02 10.65
C ASN A 92 -7.39 10.29 11.79
N ARG A 93 -7.22 10.77 13.04
CA ARG A 93 -7.99 10.30 14.18
C ARG A 93 -9.11 11.30 14.46
N LYS A 94 -10.37 10.87 14.33
CA LYS A 94 -11.50 11.67 14.85
C LYS A 94 -11.44 11.56 16.38
N SER A 95 -11.44 12.70 17.08
CA SER A 95 -11.56 12.72 18.53
C SER A 95 -12.97 12.24 18.92
N PRO A 96 -13.13 11.42 19.97
CA PRO A 96 -14.45 11.05 20.48
C PRO A 96 -15.19 12.21 21.19
N HIS A 97 -14.54 13.33 21.46
CA HIS A 97 -15.04 14.37 22.37
C HIS A 97 -15.84 15.51 21.73
N THR A 98 -16.24 15.43 20.46
CA THR A 98 -17.09 16.46 19.85
C THR A 98 -18.57 16.08 19.89
N LEU A 99 -19.10 15.97 21.10
CA LEU A 99 -20.50 16.29 21.42
C LEU A 99 -20.43 17.06 22.75
N SER A 100 -20.15 18.36 22.68
CA SER A 100 -20.45 19.23 23.81
C SER A 100 -21.97 19.43 23.82
N PRO A 101 -22.67 19.25 24.94
CA PRO A 101 -24.09 19.57 25.01
C PRO A 101 -24.23 21.08 24.90
N SER A 102 -24.96 21.56 23.89
CA SER A 102 -25.53 22.89 23.94
C SER A 102 -26.59 22.90 25.04
N VAL A 103 -26.23 23.40 26.22
CA VAL A 103 -27.20 23.88 27.21
C VAL A 103 -27.78 25.18 26.66
N THR A 104 -29.08 25.19 26.37
CA THR A 104 -30.07 26.15 26.90
C THR A 104 -31.45 25.53 26.68
#